data_AF-A0A852SU98-F1
#
_entry.id   AF-A0A852SU98-F1
#
_cell.length_a   1.000
_cell.length_b   1.000
_cell.length_c   1.000
_cell.angle_alpha   90.00
_cell.angle_beta   90.00
_cell.angle_gamma   90.00
#
_symmetry.space_group_name_H-M   'P 1'
#
loop_
_entity.id
_entity.type
_entity.pdbx_description
1 polymer ?
#
loop_
_entity_poly.entity_id
_entity_poly.type
_entity_poly.pdbx_seq_one_letter_code
_entity_poly.pdbx_strand_id
1 'polypeptide(L)'
;MSQHHRKQKWSTHSPKLRKLHKATLPQTCTNCPHPVTADMEWQVGHRQDAAMGGQPTYENTGPAHSMCPWCKRRCNQVAGGRLGAAMTNRAKRTEREQDSYRGRRRWV
;
A
#
# COMPACT_ATOMS: atom_id res chain seq x y z
N MET A 1 -7.11 0.03 5.80
CA MET A 1 -6.53 -1.29 6.12
C MET A 1 -7.06 -2.30 5.09
N SER A 2 -6.18 -2.92 4.29
CA SER A 2 -6.61 -3.93 3.29
C SER A 2 -7.02 -5.26 3.95
N GLN A 3 -7.75 -6.13 3.24
CA GLN A 3 -8.05 -7.49 3.76
C GLN A 3 -6.76 -8.29 4.04
N HIS A 4 -5.72 -8.11 3.22
CA HIS A 4 -4.42 -8.74 3.40
C HIS A 4 -3.76 -8.29 4.72
N HIS A 5 -3.83 -7.00 5.04
CA HIS A 5 -3.34 -6.47 6.32
C HIS A 5 -4.14 -6.96 7.53
N ARG A 6 -5.45 -7.22 7.37
CA ARG A 6 -6.25 -7.85 8.43
C ARG A 6 -5.81 -9.29 8.68
N LYS A 7 -5.63 -10.08 7.60
CA LYS A 7 -5.15 -11.48 7.70
C LYS A 7 -3.77 -11.57 8.35
N GLN A 8 -2.88 -10.63 8.05
CA GLN A 8 -1.54 -10.54 8.62
C GLN A 8 -1.47 -9.84 9.99
N LYS A 9 -2.60 -9.44 10.57
CA LYS A 9 -2.66 -8.71 11.86
C LYS A 9 -1.74 -7.48 11.90
N TRP A 10 -1.73 -6.68 10.82
CA TRP A 10 -0.84 -5.52 10.66
C TRP A 10 -0.89 -4.53 11.83
N SER A 11 -2.08 -4.28 12.39
CA SER A 11 -2.25 -3.41 13.56
C SER A 11 -1.48 -3.89 14.79
N THR A 12 -1.24 -5.20 14.92
CA THR A 12 -0.48 -5.81 16.01
C THR A 12 1.03 -5.73 15.76
N HIS A 13 1.47 -5.94 14.51
CA HIS A 13 2.89 -5.95 14.16
C HIS A 13 3.48 -4.54 13.94
N SER A 14 2.73 -3.65 13.30
CA SER A 14 3.24 -2.34 12.88
C SER A 14 3.78 -1.45 14.01
N PRO A 15 3.23 -1.41 15.25
CA PRO A 15 3.82 -0.62 16.32
C PRO A 15 5.19 -1.14 16.76
N LYS A 16 5.39 -2.47 16.75
CA LYS A 16 6.69 -3.09 17.08
C LYS A 16 7.71 -2.78 15.98
N LEU A 17 7.34 -2.97 14.72
CA LEU A 17 8.19 -2.64 13.57
C LEU A 17 8.56 -1.15 13.54
N ARG A 18 7.60 -0.27 13.85
CA ARG A 18 7.86 1.17 13.95
C ARG A 18 8.93 1.48 14.99
N LYS A 19 8.90 0.83 16.16
CA LYS A 19 9.92 1.02 17.19
C LYS A 19 11.31 0.58 16.70
N LEU A 20 11.39 -0.57 16.04
CA LEU A 20 12.66 -1.09 15.48
C LEU A 20 13.25 -0.16 14.42
N HIS A 21 12.43 0.29 13.45
CA HIS A 21 12.90 1.22 12.42
C HIS A 21 13.25 2.60 13.00
N LYS A 22 12.50 3.08 14.01
CA LYS A 22 12.81 4.37 14.65
C LYS A 22 14.23 4.40 15.24
N ALA A 23 14.68 3.28 15.81
CA ALA A 23 16.02 3.16 16.39
C ALA A 23 17.16 3.18 15.36
N THR A 24 16.84 2.93 14.09
CA THR A 24 17.83 2.82 13.01
C THR A 24 17.73 3.97 11.98
N LEU A 25 16.91 4.99 12.25
CA LEU A 25 16.88 6.20 11.44
C LEU A 25 18.18 6.99 11.58
N PRO A 26 18.68 7.65 10.52
CA PRO A 26 18.05 7.79 9.21
C PRO A 26 18.14 6.53 8.33
N GLN A 27 17.07 6.23 7.58
CA GLN A 27 17.05 5.14 6.59
C GLN A 27 16.43 5.60 5.27
N THR A 28 16.80 4.97 4.16
CA THR A 28 16.18 5.23 2.86
C THR A 28 14.69 4.86 2.87
N CYS A 29 13.85 5.72 2.30
CA CYS A 29 12.44 5.44 2.14
C CYS A 29 12.21 4.18 1.29
N THR A 30 11.24 3.34 1.66
CA THR A 30 10.90 2.13 0.88
C THR A 30 10.33 2.42 -0.52
N ASN A 31 9.88 3.65 -0.78
CA ASN A 31 9.11 4.02 -1.97
C ASN A 31 9.72 5.18 -2.78
N CYS A 32 10.85 5.73 -2.33
CA CYS A 32 11.58 6.79 -3.03
C CYS A 32 13.06 6.76 -2.62
N PRO A 33 13.99 7.34 -3.41
CA PRO A 33 15.43 7.28 -3.11
C PRO A 33 15.87 8.20 -1.96
N HIS A 34 14.94 8.94 -1.34
CA HIS A 34 15.28 9.95 -0.32
C HIS A 34 15.28 9.37 1.10
N PRO A 35 16.10 9.90 2.01
CA PRO A 35 16.15 9.45 3.39
C PRO A 35 14.89 9.85 4.17
N VAL A 36 14.52 9.01 5.13
CA VAL A 36 13.59 9.31 6.21
C VAL A 36 14.42 9.52 7.47
N THR A 37 14.29 10.68 8.08
CA THR A 37 14.94 11.02 9.36
C THR A 37 13.92 10.97 10.51
N ALA A 38 14.40 11.02 11.76
CA ALA A 38 13.55 10.87 12.94
C ALA A 38 12.61 12.06 13.20
N ASP A 39 12.97 13.23 12.68
CA ASP A 39 12.21 14.49 12.72
C ASP A 39 11.06 14.55 11.70
N MET A 40 11.10 13.70 10.67
CA MET A 40 10.06 13.66 9.64
C MET A 40 8.83 12.88 10.09
N GLU A 41 7.68 13.22 9.51
CA GLU A 41 6.49 12.37 9.65
C GLU A 41 6.59 11.16 8.71
N TRP A 42 6.59 9.95 9.28
CA TRP A 42 6.73 8.71 8.54
C TRP A 42 5.87 7.57 9.08
N GLN A 43 5.73 6.54 8.26
CA GLN A 43 4.95 5.33 8.51
C GLN A 43 5.76 4.09 8.15
N VAL A 44 5.39 2.94 8.70
CA VAL A 44 5.96 1.67 8.26
C VAL A 44 5.27 1.28 6.94
N GLY A 45 6.07 1.07 5.90
CA GLY A 45 5.62 0.55 4.60
C GLY A 45 6.24 -0.81 4.33
N HIS A 46 5.57 -1.61 3.50
CA HIS A 46 6.18 -2.83 2.98
C HIS A 46 7.12 -2.51 1.82
N ARG A 47 8.19 -3.30 1.67
CA ARG A 47 9.05 -3.34 0.47
C ARG A 47 8.39 -4.19 -0.61
N GLN A 48 7.94 -5.40 -0.25
CA GLN A 48 7.05 -6.22 -1.05
C GLN A 48 5.61 -6.08 -0.55
N ASP A 49 4.70 -5.66 -1.42
CA ASP A 49 3.29 -5.42 -1.07
C ASP A 49 2.64 -6.63 -0.38
N ALA A 50 1.81 -6.36 0.63
CA ALA A 50 1.06 -7.40 1.34
C ALA A 50 0.09 -8.17 0.42
N ALA A 51 -0.40 -7.53 -0.65
CA ALA A 51 -1.22 -8.18 -1.67
C ALA A 51 -0.45 -9.21 -2.50
N MET A 52 0.88 -9.06 -2.60
CA MET A 52 1.80 -9.98 -3.29
C MET A 52 2.43 -11.01 -2.34
N GLY A 53 1.92 -11.14 -1.10
CA GLY A 53 2.43 -12.09 -0.12
C GLY A 53 3.52 -11.53 0.80
N GLY A 54 3.87 -10.25 0.69
CA GLY A 54 4.86 -9.62 1.57
C GLY A 54 4.44 -9.68 3.04
N GLN A 55 5.29 -10.26 3.88
CA GLN A 55 5.03 -10.43 5.32
C GLN A 55 5.40 -9.17 6.12
N PRO A 56 4.81 -8.95 7.31
CA PRO A 56 5.16 -7.85 8.20
C PRO A 56 6.41 -8.17 9.04
N THR A 57 7.55 -8.38 8.38
CA THR A 57 8.86 -8.61 9.02
C THR A 57 9.75 -7.38 8.90
N TYR A 58 10.80 -7.29 9.73
CA TYR A 58 11.73 -6.16 9.70
C TYR A 58 12.48 -6.07 8.35
N GLU A 59 12.73 -7.21 7.71
CA GLU A 59 13.42 -7.32 6.42
C GLU A 59 12.51 -6.92 5.26
N ASN A 60 11.20 -7.10 5.38
CA ASN A 60 10.24 -6.70 4.35
C ASN A 60 9.55 -5.36 4.66
N THR A 61 9.90 -4.71 5.76
CA THR A 61 9.34 -3.40 6.10
C THR A 61 10.42 -2.35 6.26
N GLY A 62 10.01 -1.10 6.15
CA GLY A 62 10.91 0.03 6.32
C GLY A 62 10.13 1.32 6.47
N PRO A 63 10.84 2.43 6.78
CA PRO A 63 10.21 3.72 6.89
C PRO A 63 9.80 4.24 5.50
N ALA A 64 8.62 4.84 5.45
CA ALA A 64 8.08 5.50 4.28
C ALA A 64 7.55 6.87 4.67
N HIS A 65 7.85 7.91 3.88
CA HIS A 65 7.34 9.25 4.16
C HIS A 65 5.81 9.25 4.19
N SER A 66 5.23 9.83 5.25
CA SER A 66 3.80 10.21 5.24
C SER A 66 3.57 11.23 4.11
N MET A 67 4.45 12.23 4.03
CA MET A 67 4.51 13.24 2.99
C MET A 67 5.98 13.47 2.65
N CYS A 68 6.38 13.19 1.41
CA CYS A 68 7.77 13.35 0.97
C CYS A 68 8.01 14.79 0.51
N PRO A 69 8.94 15.55 1.14
CA PRO A 69 9.21 16.93 0.75
C PRO A 69 9.83 17.05 -0.64
N TRP A 70 10.56 16.02 -1.09
CA TRP A 70 11.16 15.97 -2.42
C TRP A 70 10.18 15.55 -3.50
N CYS A 71 9.43 14.46 -3.28
CA CYS A 71 8.48 13.95 -4.27
C CYS A 71 7.12 14.67 -4.26
N LYS A 72 6.88 15.55 -3.27
CA LYS A 72 5.60 16.26 -3.04
C LYS A 72 4.37 15.33 -3.03
N ARG A 73 4.55 14.09 -2.54
CA ARG A 73 3.50 13.05 -2.51
C ARG A 73 3.66 12.14 -1.30
N ARG A 74 2.59 11.40 -0.99
CA ARG A 74 2.57 10.40 0.09
C ARG A 74 3.17 9.09 -0.40
N CYS A 75 4.41 8.78 0.00
CA CYS A 75 5.17 7.63 -0.51
C CYS A 75 4.48 6.28 -0.23
N ASN A 76 3.98 6.07 0.99
CA ASN A 76 3.37 4.80 1.40
C ASN A 76 1.97 4.53 0.81
N GLN A 77 1.28 5.57 0.35
CA GLN A 77 -0.13 5.46 -0.10
C GLN A 77 -0.27 5.22 -1.61
N VAL A 78 0.78 5.47 -2.39
CA VAL A 78 0.71 5.36 -3.86
C VAL A 78 0.56 3.91 -4.32
N ALA A 79 1.31 2.96 -3.74
CA ALA A 79 1.25 1.54 -4.15
C ALA A 79 -0.10 0.90 -3.79
N GLY A 80 -0.51 0.99 -2.51
CA GLY A 80 -1.79 0.45 -2.06
C GLY A 80 -3.01 1.12 -2.72
N GLY A 81 -2.94 2.43 -2.97
CA GLY A 81 -3.99 3.18 -3.66
C GLY A 81 -4.12 2.79 -5.14
N ARG A 82 -2.99 2.61 -5.84
CA ARG A 82 -2.98 2.17 -7.25
C ARG A 82 -3.53 0.75 -7.42
N LEU A 83 -3.12 -0.18 -6.57
CA LEU A 83 -3.65 -1.56 -6.60
C LEU A 83 -5.15 -1.60 -6.30
N GLY A 84 -5.61 -0.86 -5.28
CA GLY A 84 -7.03 -0.76 -4.97
C GLY A 84 -7.85 -0.16 -6.13
N ALA A 85 -7.32 0.90 -6.75
CA ALA A 85 -7.94 1.51 -7.92
C ALA A 85 -7.99 0.54 -9.12
N ALA A 86 -6.90 -0.20 -9.40
CA ALA A 86 -6.87 -1.19 -10.47
C ALA A 86 -7.89 -2.31 -10.26
N MET A 87 -8.03 -2.84 -9.03
CA MET A 87 -9.05 -3.85 -8.71
C MET A 87 -10.46 -3.30 -8.90
N THR A 88 -10.72 -2.08 -8.43
CA THR A 88 -12.03 -1.42 -8.57
C THR A 88 -12.38 -1.16 -10.02
N ASN A 89 -11.44 -0.66 -10.81
CA ASN A 89 -11.63 -0.38 -12.23
C ASN A 89 -11.86 -1.66 -13.03
N ARG A 90 -11.18 -2.76 -12.69
CA ARG A 90 -11.43 -4.07 -13.30
C ARG A 90 -12.84 -4.58 -13.00
N ALA A 91 -13.30 -4.46 -11.76
CA ALA A 91 -14.66 -4.87 -11.37
C ALA A 91 -15.74 -4.05 -12.11
N LYS A 92 -15.56 -2.73 -12.26
CA LYS A 92 -16.48 -1.89 -13.03
C LYS A 92 -16.52 -2.25 -14.51
N ARG A 93 -15.39 -2.64 -15.10
CA ARG A 93 -15.35 -3.10 -16.49
C ARG A 93 -16.15 -4.39 -16.69
N THR A 94 -16.01 -5.35 -15.78
CA THR A 94 -16.80 -6.60 -15.84
C THR A 94 -18.29 -6.38 -15.67
N GLU A 95 -18.70 -5.42 -14.83
CA GLU A 95 -20.11 -5.06 -14.64
C GLU A 95 -20.69 -4.44 -15.92
N ARG A 96 -19.97 -3.52 -16.57
CA ARG A 96 -20.36 -2.93 -17.86
C ARG A 96 -20.45 -3.97 -18.98
N GLU A 97 -19.55 -4.95 -19.01
CA GLU A 97 -19.57 -6.06 -19.97
C GLU A 97 -20.77 -6.98 -19.73
N GLN A 98 -21.14 -7.28 -18.48
CA GLN A 98 -22.33 -8.07 -18.15
C GLN A 98 -23.64 -7.34 -18.49
N ASP A 99 -23.72 -6.04 -18.22
CA ASP A 99 -24.88 -5.21 -18.57
C ASP A 99 -25.08 -5.16 -20.10
N SER A 100 -23.99 -5.01 -20.84
CA SER A 100 -23.97 -5.06 -22.32
C SER A 100 -24.41 -6.42 -22.90
N TYR A 101 -24.28 -7.50 -22.12
CA TYR A 101 -24.72 -8.84 -22.51
C TYR A 101 -26.20 -9.10 -22.15
N ARG A 102 -26.70 -8.50 -21.05
CA ARG A 102 -28.12 -8.55 -20.67
C ARG A 102 -29.00 -7.68 -21.56
N GLY A 103 -28.51 -6.51 -21.99
CA GLY A 103 -29.23 -5.63 -22.92
C GLY A 103 -29.41 -6.22 -24.34
N ARG A 104 -28.60 -7.19 -24.74
CA ARG A 104 -28.68 -7.85 -26.06
C ARG A 104 -29.69 -9.00 -26.16
N ARG A 105 -30.29 -9.45 -25.05
CA ARG A 105 -31.29 -10.54 -25.03
C ARG A 105 -32.74 -10.05 -24.89
N ARG A 106 -33.07 -8.90 -25.50
CA ARG A 106 -34.43 -8.34 -25.46
C ARG A 106 -34.89 -7.89 -26.86
N TRP A 107 -34.74 -8.74 -27.86
CA TRP A 107 -35.43 -8.67 -29.15
C TRP A 107 -35.41 -10.07 -29.78
N VAL A 108 -36.32 -10.93 -29.31
CA VAL A 108 -36.87 -12.07 -30.06
C VAL A 108 -38.35 -12.12 -29.76
#